data_AF-V5V4F9-F1
#
_entry.id   AF-V5V4F9-F1
#
_cell.length_a   1.000
_cell.length_b   1.000
_cell.length_c   1.000
_cell.angle_alpha   90.00
_cell.angle_beta   90.00
_cell.angle_gamma   90.00
#
_symmetry.space_group_name_H-M   'P 1'
#
loop_
_entity.id
_entity.type
_entity.pdbx_description
1 polymer ?
#
loop_
_entity_poly.entity_id
_entity_poly.type
_entity_poly.pdbx_seq_one_letter_code
_entity_poly.pdbx_strand_id
1 'polypeptide(L)'
;MKRSRQLGWILFFSALLLSSCEGSGLQNWFAADPNADQWASQSPTAIPSAPAPATLPENLRFPNATLLSTQPQPEAPQTTVTRWQVAAPAIAIQQFYSQQFQQSGWQLVEQQVTDNTITLKGRNSELEVNVAINTLPENNLIMFTVAYTPVKRPTATGAPQPNPNAPQVFTDLDQAPAPLQPAIRDLAELGVLPTTGDRLQPNIPIRRGQFVRWLVTTYNRFYADRPARQIRLGSRNDTPLFQDVPPDHPDFPYIQGLAMAGFLPSSLTGDTSALFRPEAPLTRETLLQWKVPLDQQGRLSPSTIDRIQQTWGFKDSQRIAPTAINAVAADYLAGDLSNIRRVWGETLLLQPQKPVTHAEAAAALWYIGNGTEGLSAAMVKQAPPSPS
;
A
#
# COMPACT_ATOMS: atom_id res chain seq x y z
N MET A 1 -52.71 -55.55 -51.91
CA MET A 1 -53.57 -55.27 -53.08
C MET A 1 -54.28 -53.94 -52.84
N LYS A 2 -54.27 -53.02 -53.82
CA LYS A 2 -55.45 -52.47 -54.53
C LYS A 2 -56.59 -51.99 -53.59
N ARG A 3 -57.20 -50.81 -53.72
CA ARG A 3 -57.06 -49.62 -54.59
C ARG A 3 -58.36 -48.82 -54.32
N SER A 4 -58.29 -47.49 -54.16
CA SER A 4 -59.05 -46.51 -54.98
C SER A 4 -60.62 -46.50 -54.90
N ARG A 5 -61.37 -45.41 -55.14
CA ARG A 5 -61.08 -44.06 -55.65
C ARG A 5 -62.40 -43.24 -55.71
N GLN A 6 -62.35 -41.92 -55.47
CA GLN A 6 -63.25 -40.84 -56.01
C GLN A 6 -64.77 -40.93 -55.70
N LEU A 7 -65.65 -39.96 -56.01
CA LEU A 7 -65.57 -38.66 -56.75
C LEU A 7 -66.71 -37.69 -56.29
N GLY A 8 -66.57 -36.37 -56.54
CA GLY A 8 -67.68 -35.40 -56.69
C GLY A 8 -67.76 -34.35 -55.56
N TRP A 9 -67.42 -33.05 -55.66
CA TRP A 9 -67.49 -31.98 -56.69
C TRP A 9 -68.85 -31.24 -56.77
N ILE A 10 -68.78 -29.89 -56.57
CA ILE A 10 -69.67 -28.74 -56.86
C ILE A 10 -69.65 -27.79 -55.64
N LEU A 11 -68.86 -26.70 -55.57
CA LEU A 11 -68.95 -25.37 -56.24
C LEU A 11 -70.20 -24.53 -55.89
N PHE A 12 -70.02 -23.46 -55.10
CA PHE A 12 -70.58 -22.09 -55.25
C PHE A 12 -70.02 -21.22 -54.10
N PHE A 13 -69.06 -20.30 -54.26
CA PHE A 13 -69.03 -18.96 -54.91
C PHE A 13 -69.54 -17.80 -54.01
N SER A 14 -68.78 -16.70 -53.99
CA SER A 14 -69.00 -15.39 -53.32
C SER A 14 -68.82 -15.30 -51.80
N ALA A 15 -68.42 -14.16 -51.21
CA ALA A 15 -67.59 -13.00 -51.64
C ALA A 15 -67.37 -12.07 -50.41
N LEU A 16 -66.37 -11.17 -50.46
CA LEU A 16 -66.14 -10.04 -49.53
C LEU A 16 -65.65 -10.41 -48.11
N LEU A 17 -64.78 -9.65 -47.43
CA LEU A 17 -63.72 -8.72 -47.86
C LEU A 17 -62.86 -8.38 -46.60
N LEU A 18 -61.54 -8.17 -46.78
CA LEU A 18 -60.62 -7.24 -46.09
C LEU A 18 -59.22 -7.84 -45.79
N SER A 19 -58.21 -7.38 -46.55
CA SER A 19 -56.83 -6.99 -46.13
C SER A 19 -56.22 -7.62 -44.87
N SER A 20 -54.96 -8.06 -44.78
CA SER A 20 -53.70 -7.74 -45.50
C SER A 20 -52.58 -8.64 -44.90
N CYS A 21 -51.52 -9.09 -45.58
CA CYS A 21 -51.13 -9.14 -46.99
C CYS A 21 -49.97 -10.16 -47.16
N GLU A 22 -49.58 -10.47 -48.39
CA GLU A 22 -48.38 -11.29 -48.69
C GLU A 22 -47.17 -10.43 -49.05
N GLY A 23 -45.96 -10.92 -48.77
CA GLY A 23 -44.71 -10.19 -49.02
C GLY A 23 -43.49 -11.10 -49.17
N SER A 24 -43.24 -11.57 -50.38
CA SER A 24 -42.00 -12.24 -50.78
C SER A 24 -40.82 -11.25 -50.77
N GLY A 25 -39.79 -11.45 -49.93
CA GLY A 25 -38.72 -10.45 -49.77
C GLY A 25 -37.38 -10.89 -49.15
N LEU A 26 -37.10 -12.19 -48.96
CA LEU A 26 -35.90 -12.65 -48.24
C LEU A 26 -34.58 -12.71 -49.04
N GLN A 27 -34.60 -12.37 -50.33
CA GLN A 27 -33.38 -12.38 -51.17
C GLN A 27 -32.61 -11.04 -51.23
N ASN A 28 -33.14 -9.94 -50.67
CA ASN A 28 -32.50 -8.61 -50.71
C ASN A 28 -31.85 -8.14 -49.40
N TRP A 29 -31.83 -8.97 -48.34
CA TRP A 29 -31.35 -8.58 -47.01
C TRP A 29 -29.81 -8.45 -46.85
N PHE A 30 -29.04 -8.66 -47.92
CA PHE A 30 -27.58 -8.55 -47.92
C PHE A 30 -27.02 -7.64 -49.02
N ALA A 31 -27.85 -6.78 -49.62
CA ALA A 31 -27.33 -5.64 -50.39
C ALA A 31 -26.85 -4.56 -49.41
N ALA A 32 -25.64 -4.03 -49.62
CA ALA A 32 -25.14 -2.91 -48.83
C ALA A 32 -25.96 -1.63 -49.12
N ASP A 33 -26.20 -0.82 -48.09
CA ASP A 33 -26.97 0.42 -48.22
C ASP A 33 -26.22 1.44 -49.11
N PRO A 34 -26.82 1.93 -50.21
CA PRO A 34 -26.19 2.90 -51.10
C PRO A 34 -26.02 4.30 -50.50
N ASN A 35 -26.56 4.58 -49.31
CA ASN A 35 -26.44 5.87 -48.61
C ASN A 35 -25.39 5.88 -47.48
N ALA A 36 -24.48 4.89 -47.40
CA ALA A 36 -23.45 4.81 -46.36
C ALA A 36 -22.66 6.12 -46.15
N ASP A 37 -22.40 6.88 -47.23
CA ASP A 37 -21.66 8.15 -47.17
C ASP A 37 -22.46 9.33 -46.58
N GLN A 38 -23.80 9.24 -46.48
CA GLN A 38 -24.64 10.31 -45.92
C GLN A 38 -24.76 10.27 -44.39
N TRP A 39 -24.33 9.19 -43.73
CA TRP A 39 -24.31 9.10 -42.26
C TRP A 39 -23.03 9.65 -41.61
N ALA A 40 -22.02 10.00 -42.39
CA ALA A 40 -20.73 10.51 -41.90
C ALA A 40 -20.78 11.96 -41.35
N SER A 41 -21.95 12.56 -41.16
CA SER A 41 -22.09 14.01 -40.88
C SER A 41 -23.14 14.39 -39.82
N GLN A 42 -23.47 13.49 -38.89
CA GLN A 42 -24.17 13.85 -37.66
C GLN A 42 -23.57 13.10 -36.46
N SER A 43 -22.81 13.82 -35.62
CA SER A 43 -22.23 13.26 -34.39
C SER A 43 -23.19 13.39 -33.21
N PRO A 44 -23.67 12.29 -32.60
CA PRO A 44 -24.21 12.32 -31.25
C PRO A 44 -23.05 12.36 -30.24
N THR A 45 -23.27 13.05 -29.12
CA THR A 45 -22.30 13.24 -28.04
C THR A 45 -21.72 11.91 -27.53
N ALA A 46 -20.41 11.87 -27.30
CA ALA A 46 -19.71 10.68 -26.80
C ALA A 46 -20.28 10.19 -25.46
N ILE A 47 -20.84 8.98 -25.46
CA ILE A 47 -21.10 8.20 -24.24
C ILE A 47 -19.73 7.66 -23.78
N PRO A 48 -19.34 7.80 -22.50
CA PRO A 48 -18.04 7.32 -22.04
C PRO A 48 -17.98 5.79 -22.14
N SER A 49 -16.98 5.28 -22.87
CA SER A 49 -16.73 3.86 -23.05
C SER A 49 -16.58 3.16 -21.71
N ALA A 50 -17.40 2.13 -21.46
CA ALA A 50 -17.21 1.24 -20.32
C ALA A 50 -15.82 0.57 -20.41
N PRO A 51 -15.09 0.43 -19.28
CA PRO A 51 -13.79 -0.23 -19.29
C PRO A 51 -13.95 -1.70 -19.71
N ALA A 52 -13.01 -2.18 -20.53
CA ALA A 52 -12.98 -3.58 -20.96
C ALA A 52 -12.96 -4.53 -19.74
N PRO A 53 -13.64 -5.69 -19.80
CA PRO A 53 -13.60 -6.65 -18.71
C PRO A 53 -12.17 -7.11 -18.48
N ALA A 54 -11.66 -6.93 -17.26
CA ALA A 54 -10.32 -7.34 -16.89
C ALA A 54 -10.17 -8.85 -17.12
N THR A 55 -9.32 -9.25 -18.06
CA THR A 55 -9.10 -10.66 -18.40
C THR A 55 -8.32 -11.36 -17.30
N LEU A 56 -8.72 -12.59 -16.92
CA LEU A 56 -7.98 -13.42 -15.96
C LEU A 56 -6.48 -13.46 -16.33
N PRO A 57 -5.58 -13.00 -15.43
CA PRO A 57 -4.13 -13.01 -15.65
C PRO A 57 -3.62 -14.38 -16.09
N GLU A 58 -2.67 -14.40 -17.02
CA GLU A 58 -2.20 -15.62 -17.66
C GLU A 58 -1.57 -16.60 -16.66
N ASN A 59 -0.89 -16.09 -15.63
CA ASN A 59 -0.32 -16.88 -14.54
C ASN A 59 -1.36 -17.58 -13.62
N LEU A 60 -2.63 -17.15 -13.65
CA LEU A 60 -3.72 -17.79 -12.90
C LEU A 60 -4.51 -18.81 -13.73
N ARG A 61 -4.12 -19.07 -14.98
CA ARG A 61 -4.75 -20.07 -15.85
C ARG A 61 -4.13 -21.44 -15.57
N PHE A 62 -4.94 -22.39 -15.14
CA PHE A 62 -4.48 -23.77 -14.98
C PHE A 62 -4.08 -24.37 -16.35
N PRO A 63 -2.91 -25.00 -16.50
CA PRO A 63 -2.47 -25.55 -17.77
C PRO A 63 -3.40 -26.66 -18.27
N ASN A 64 -3.66 -26.68 -19.58
CA ASN A 64 -4.55 -27.65 -20.25
C ASN A 64 -6.03 -27.62 -19.79
N ALA A 65 -6.47 -26.59 -19.06
CA ALA A 65 -7.89 -26.39 -18.75
C ALA A 65 -8.65 -25.73 -19.90
N THR A 66 -9.86 -26.20 -20.17
CA THR A 66 -10.79 -25.60 -21.15
C THR A 66 -11.72 -24.62 -20.44
N LEU A 67 -11.77 -23.38 -20.92
CA LEU A 67 -12.71 -22.36 -20.44
C LEU A 67 -14.13 -22.68 -20.96
N LEU A 68 -15.09 -22.82 -20.05
CA LEU A 68 -16.50 -23.07 -20.37
C LEU A 68 -17.32 -21.78 -20.43
N SER A 69 -17.09 -20.86 -19.49
CA SER A 69 -17.82 -19.59 -19.43
C SER A 69 -17.04 -18.54 -18.65
N THR A 70 -17.21 -17.28 -19.05
CA THR A 70 -16.78 -16.08 -18.32
C THR A 70 -18.01 -15.21 -18.14
N GLN A 71 -18.45 -14.98 -16.91
CA GLN A 71 -19.65 -14.19 -16.62
C GLN A 71 -19.45 -13.32 -15.38
N PRO A 72 -19.87 -12.04 -15.37
CA PRO A 72 -19.89 -11.24 -14.15
C PRO A 72 -20.91 -11.81 -13.16
N GLN A 73 -20.57 -11.80 -11.87
CA GLN A 73 -21.43 -12.38 -10.84
C GLN A 73 -22.70 -11.52 -10.64
N PRO A 74 -23.92 -12.10 -10.67
CA PRO A 74 -25.16 -11.32 -10.60
C PRO A 74 -25.29 -10.44 -9.34
N GLU A 75 -24.80 -10.92 -8.20
CA GLU A 75 -24.85 -10.21 -6.91
C GLU A 75 -23.67 -9.24 -6.69
N ALA A 76 -22.64 -9.31 -7.54
CA ALA A 76 -21.41 -8.53 -7.39
C ALA A 76 -20.82 -8.19 -8.78
N PRO A 77 -21.24 -7.08 -9.42
CA PRO A 77 -20.86 -6.74 -10.79
C PRO A 77 -19.39 -6.33 -10.97
N GLN A 78 -18.56 -6.51 -9.94
CA GLN A 78 -17.10 -6.35 -9.99
C GLN A 78 -16.36 -7.70 -9.89
N THR A 79 -17.07 -8.77 -9.56
CA THR A 79 -16.54 -10.14 -9.53
C THR A 79 -16.73 -10.75 -10.91
N THR A 80 -15.64 -11.07 -11.61
CA THR A 80 -15.72 -11.90 -12.82
C THR A 80 -15.55 -13.35 -12.43
N VAL A 81 -16.49 -14.20 -12.83
CA VAL A 81 -16.48 -15.63 -12.56
C VAL A 81 -16.11 -16.35 -13.86
N THR A 82 -15.01 -17.10 -13.81
CA THR A 82 -14.58 -17.97 -14.92
C THR A 82 -14.73 -19.43 -14.50
N ARG A 83 -15.42 -20.22 -15.33
CA ARG A 83 -15.65 -21.65 -15.09
C ARG A 83 -14.83 -22.48 -16.06
N TRP A 84 -14.10 -23.44 -15.53
CA TRP A 84 -13.09 -24.23 -16.22
C TRP A 84 -13.33 -25.72 -16.00
N GLN A 85 -12.96 -26.52 -16.99
CA GLN A 85 -12.96 -27.99 -16.92
C GLN A 85 -11.58 -28.53 -17.29
N VAL A 86 -11.12 -29.60 -16.63
CA VAL A 86 -9.85 -30.24 -16.95
C VAL A 86 -9.87 -31.74 -16.64
N ALA A 87 -9.19 -32.53 -17.46
CA ALA A 87 -8.94 -33.96 -17.23
C ALA A 87 -7.74 -34.16 -16.28
N ALA A 88 -7.82 -33.60 -15.07
CA ALA A 88 -6.78 -33.68 -14.05
C ALA A 88 -7.40 -33.89 -12.66
N PRO A 89 -6.73 -34.57 -11.72
CA PRO A 89 -7.26 -34.79 -10.38
C PRO A 89 -7.30 -33.49 -9.58
N ALA A 90 -8.32 -33.30 -8.73
CA ALA A 90 -8.55 -32.06 -7.98
C ALA A 90 -7.33 -31.60 -7.15
N ILE A 91 -6.52 -32.54 -6.64
CA ILE A 91 -5.27 -32.26 -5.91
C ILE A 91 -4.23 -31.51 -6.74
N ALA A 92 -4.14 -31.75 -8.06
CA ALA A 92 -3.22 -31.04 -8.94
C ALA A 92 -3.64 -29.57 -9.13
N ILE A 93 -4.96 -29.33 -9.21
CA ILE A 93 -5.54 -27.99 -9.30
C ILE A 93 -5.31 -27.22 -7.99
N GLN A 94 -5.55 -27.87 -6.85
CA GLN A 94 -5.24 -27.32 -5.52
C GLN A 94 -3.76 -26.97 -5.39
N GLN A 95 -2.85 -27.88 -5.76
CA GLN A 95 -1.40 -27.65 -5.67
C GLN A 95 -0.94 -26.49 -6.56
N PHE A 96 -1.47 -26.37 -7.79
CA PHE A 96 -1.16 -25.25 -8.67
C PHE A 96 -1.57 -23.91 -8.05
N TYR A 97 -2.83 -23.76 -7.62
CA TYR A 97 -3.29 -22.50 -7.03
C TYR A 97 -2.63 -22.20 -5.69
N SER A 98 -2.34 -23.23 -4.87
CA SER A 98 -1.57 -23.07 -3.63
C SER A 98 -0.15 -22.54 -3.91
N GLN A 99 0.54 -23.08 -4.92
CA GLN A 99 1.86 -22.58 -5.33
C GLN A 99 1.80 -21.17 -5.91
N GLN A 100 0.82 -20.86 -6.77
CA GLN A 100 0.63 -19.50 -7.31
C GLN A 100 0.38 -18.48 -6.17
N PHE A 101 -0.38 -18.85 -5.14
CA PHE A 101 -0.63 -18.02 -3.96
C PHE A 101 0.51 -17.99 -2.93
N GLN A 102 1.59 -18.75 -3.15
CA GLN A 102 2.83 -18.75 -2.37
C GLN A 102 4.01 -18.08 -3.11
N GLN A 103 3.85 -17.75 -4.40
CA GLN A 103 4.85 -17.01 -5.18
C GLN A 103 4.82 -15.50 -4.85
N SER A 104 5.95 -14.84 -5.09
CA SER A 104 6.18 -13.42 -4.80
C SER A 104 5.05 -12.52 -5.33
N GLY A 105 4.30 -11.90 -4.42
CA GLY A 105 3.23 -10.94 -4.73
C GLY A 105 1.83 -11.41 -4.35
N TRP A 106 1.62 -12.71 -4.14
CA TRP A 106 0.34 -13.24 -3.64
C TRP A 106 0.44 -13.67 -2.17
N GLN A 107 -0.69 -13.61 -1.48
CA GLN A 107 -0.87 -14.15 -0.12
C GLN A 107 -2.07 -15.10 -0.13
N LEU A 108 -1.86 -16.33 0.31
CA LEU A 108 -2.95 -17.26 0.63
C LEU A 108 -3.69 -16.75 1.88
N VAL A 109 -4.91 -16.27 1.70
CA VAL A 109 -5.77 -15.72 2.76
C VAL A 109 -6.52 -16.83 3.48
N GLU A 110 -7.01 -17.83 2.73
CA GLU A 110 -7.81 -18.92 3.28
C GLU A 110 -7.71 -20.17 2.42
N GLN A 111 -7.74 -21.35 3.06
CA GLN A 111 -7.89 -22.63 2.38
C GLN A 111 -8.85 -23.51 3.18
N GLN A 112 -9.98 -23.86 2.58
CA GLN A 112 -11.02 -24.69 3.18
C GLN A 112 -11.22 -25.96 2.33
N VAL A 113 -11.51 -27.08 2.99
CA VAL A 113 -11.92 -28.34 2.36
C VAL A 113 -13.21 -28.78 3.03
N THR A 114 -14.30 -28.88 2.28
CA THR A 114 -15.62 -29.22 2.80
C THR A 114 -16.26 -30.25 1.89
N ASP A 115 -16.48 -31.45 2.41
CA ASP A 115 -17.07 -32.62 1.74
C ASP A 115 -16.56 -32.86 0.30
N ASN A 116 -17.21 -32.23 -0.68
CA ASN A 116 -16.92 -32.39 -2.11
C ASN A 116 -16.39 -31.12 -2.79
N THR A 117 -15.94 -30.10 -2.06
CA THR A 117 -15.39 -28.86 -2.63
C THR A 117 -14.17 -28.35 -1.86
N ILE A 118 -13.12 -27.99 -2.59
CA ILE A 118 -11.92 -27.32 -2.07
C ILE A 118 -12.01 -25.84 -2.44
N THR A 119 -11.89 -24.95 -1.47
CA THR A 119 -11.92 -23.49 -1.67
C THR A 119 -10.58 -22.89 -1.29
N LEU A 120 -9.91 -22.19 -2.21
CA LEU A 120 -8.67 -21.44 -1.95
C LEU A 120 -8.90 -19.94 -2.23
N LYS A 121 -8.60 -19.09 -1.25
CA LYS A 121 -8.62 -17.62 -1.42
C LYS A 121 -7.19 -17.09 -1.40
N GLY A 122 -6.79 -16.46 -2.50
CA GLY A 122 -5.51 -15.75 -2.63
C GLY A 122 -5.74 -14.27 -2.92
N ARG A 123 -4.89 -13.40 -2.39
CA ARG A 123 -4.99 -11.94 -2.59
C ARG A 123 -3.63 -11.35 -2.91
N ASN A 124 -3.59 -10.43 -3.87
CA ASN A 124 -2.42 -9.59 -4.15
C ASN A 124 -2.81 -8.10 -4.02
N SER A 125 -1.95 -7.21 -4.51
CA SER A 125 -2.16 -5.75 -4.48
C SER A 125 -3.30 -5.21 -5.37
N GLU A 126 -3.85 -6.03 -6.27
CA GLU A 126 -4.76 -5.60 -7.34
C GLU A 126 -6.04 -6.45 -7.43
N LEU A 127 -5.97 -7.71 -7.00
CA LEU A 127 -6.95 -8.77 -7.20
C LEU A 127 -7.09 -9.61 -5.94
N GLU A 128 -8.33 -9.96 -5.62
CA GLU A 128 -8.69 -11.01 -4.69
C GLU A 128 -9.32 -12.14 -5.52
N VAL A 129 -8.84 -13.37 -5.32
CA VAL A 129 -9.16 -14.52 -6.15
C VAL A 129 -9.63 -15.65 -5.26
N ASN A 130 -10.85 -16.13 -5.53
CA ASN A 130 -11.46 -17.26 -4.86
C ASN A 130 -11.61 -18.42 -5.86
N VAL A 131 -10.95 -19.53 -5.60
CA VAL A 131 -10.93 -20.73 -6.43
C VAL A 131 -11.73 -21.82 -5.72
N ALA A 132 -12.85 -22.24 -6.32
CA ALA A 132 -13.66 -23.35 -5.85
C ALA A 132 -13.52 -24.55 -6.81
N ILE A 133 -13.03 -25.68 -6.30
CA ILE A 133 -12.74 -26.91 -7.06
C ILE A 133 -13.71 -27.99 -6.58
N ASN A 134 -14.54 -28.52 -7.48
CA ASN A 134 -15.38 -29.69 -7.16
C ASN A 134 -14.50 -30.95 -7.18
N THR A 135 -14.56 -31.79 -6.14
CA THR A 135 -13.78 -33.04 -6.07
C THR A 135 -14.48 -34.23 -6.72
N LEU A 136 -15.76 -34.09 -7.09
CA LEU A 136 -16.52 -35.08 -7.85
C LEU A 136 -16.30 -34.88 -9.36
N PRO A 137 -15.79 -35.89 -10.10
CA PRO A 137 -15.64 -35.80 -11.54
C PRO A 137 -16.97 -36.09 -12.26
N GLU A 138 -17.39 -35.16 -13.12
CA GLU A 138 -18.48 -35.39 -14.08
C GLU A 138 -17.84 -35.78 -15.42
N ASN A 139 -18.25 -36.92 -16.00
CA ASN A 139 -17.71 -37.44 -17.26
C ASN A 139 -16.16 -37.50 -17.32
N ASN A 140 -15.52 -37.88 -16.20
CA ASN A 140 -14.07 -37.94 -16.04
C ASN A 140 -13.34 -36.58 -16.15
N LEU A 141 -14.05 -35.46 -15.96
CA LEU A 141 -13.53 -34.11 -15.92
C LEU A 141 -13.78 -33.47 -14.55
N ILE A 142 -12.81 -32.73 -14.03
CA ILE A 142 -12.96 -31.91 -12.83
C ILE A 142 -13.36 -30.50 -13.22
N MET A 143 -14.45 -30.03 -12.59
CA MET A 143 -14.99 -28.68 -12.75
C MET A 143 -14.46 -27.78 -11.64
N PHE A 144 -13.89 -26.63 -12.02
CA PHE A 144 -13.49 -25.61 -11.06
C PHE A 144 -13.90 -24.21 -11.52
N THR A 145 -14.08 -23.32 -10.55
CA THR A 145 -14.53 -21.95 -10.77
C THR A 145 -13.54 -21.00 -10.13
N VAL A 146 -13.04 -20.04 -10.89
CA VAL A 146 -12.16 -18.96 -10.43
C VAL A 146 -12.96 -17.67 -10.49
N ALA A 147 -13.39 -17.20 -9.32
CA ALA A 147 -13.99 -15.88 -9.14
C ALA A 147 -12.88 -14.89 -8.76
N TYR A 148 -12.78 -13.77 -9.45
CA TYR A 148 -11.81 -12.72 -9.12
C TYR A 148 -12.47 -11.34 -9.08
N THR A 149 -12.13 -10.60 -8.03
CA THR A 149 -12.53 -9.21 -7.78
C THR A 149 -11.30 -8.32 -7.88
N PRO A 150 -11.29 -7.29 -8.75
CA PRO A 150 -10.38 -6.17 -8.61
C PRO A 150 -10.57 -5.56 -7.23
N VAL A 151 -9.50 -5.49 -6.44
CA VAL A 151 -9.53 -4.89 -5.10
C VAL A 151 -9.64 -3.38 -5.28
N LYS A 152 -10.87 -2.90 -5.46
CA LYS A 152 -11.15 -1.46 -5.40
C LYS A 152 -10.78 -0.97 -4.01
N ARG A 153 -9.65 -0.26 -3.95
CA ARG A 153 -9.28 0.63 -2.85
C ARG A 153 -10.54 1.41 -2.43
N PRO A 154 -10.86 1.53 -1.13
CA PRO A 154 -11.71 2.62 -0.68
C PRO A 154 -11.12 3.91 -1.25
N THR A 155 -11.96 4.77 -1.83
CA THR A 155 -11.54 6.06 -2.37
C THR A 155 -11.17 7.01 -1.24
N ALA A 156 -9.99 6.80 -0.66
CA ALA A 156 -9.20 7.89 -0.13
C ALA A 156 -8.87 8.80 -1.31
N THR A 157 -9.35 10.04 -1.25
CA THR A 157 -9.06 11.11 -2.21
C THR A 157 -7.57 11.13 -2.53
N GLY A 158 -7.22 11.01 -3.82
CA GLY A 158 -5.87 10.72 -4.24
C GLY A 158 -4.85 11.81 -3.89
N ALA A 159 -4.14 11.62 -2.79
CA ALA A 159 -2.77 12.07 -2.66
C ALA A 159 -1.84 10.94 -3.16
N PRO A 160 -0.78 11.24 -3.93
CA PRO A 160 0.18 10.22 -4.32
C PRO A 160 0.84 9.66 -3.05
N GLN A 161 0.69 8.37 -2.79
CA GLN A 161 1.37 7.73 -1.68
C GLN A 161 2.88 7.74 -2.00
N PRO A 162 3.72 8.41 -1.18
CA PRO A 162 5.14 8.55 -1.48
C PRO A 162 5.81 7.20 -1.66
N ASN A 163 6.49 7.02 -2.79
CA ASN A 163 7.33 5.85 -3.02
C ASN A 163 8.65 6.05 -2.23
N PRO A 164 8.94 5.29 -1.17
CA PRO A 164 10.17 5.47 -0.40
C PRO A 164 11.37 5.14 -1.29
N ASN A 165 12.48 5.87 -1.10
CA ASN A 165 13.75 5.75 -1.84
C ASN A 165 13.79 6.33 -3.27
N ALA A 166 12.73 6.95 -3.78
CA ALA A 166 12.80 7.74 -5.01
C ALA A 166 13.35 9.16 -4.70
N PRO A 167 14.36 9.68 -5.42
CA PRO A 167 14.83 11.05 -5.22
C PRO A 167 13.73 12.10 -5.37
N GLN A 168 13.73 13.09 -4.49
CA GLN A 168 12.74 14.15 -4.41
C GLN A 168 13.39 15.53 -4.53
N VAL A 169 12.63 16.49 -5.05
CA VAL A 169 12.96 17.92 -5.03
C VAL A 169 11.75 18.66 -4.48
N PHE A 170 11.94 19.49 -3.45
CA PHE A 170 10.86 20.27 -2.86
C PHE A 170 10.82 21.69 -3.44
N THR A 171 9.64 22.10 -3.91
CA THR A 171 9.42 23.43 -4.52
C THR A 171 9.38 24.57 -3.49
N ASP A 172 9.24 24.25 -2.20
CA ASP A 172 9.19 25.21 -1.08
C ASP A 172 10.33 25.07 -0.07
N LEU A 173 11.48 24.52 -0.51
CA LEU A 173 12.69 24.37 0.33
C LEU A 173 13.29 25.72 0.76
N ASP A 174 13.13 26.76 -0.07
CA ASP A 174 13.56 28.13 0.20
C ASP A 174 12.88 28.73 1.45
N GLN A 175 11.69 28.24 1.80
CA GLN A 175 10.96 28.66 3.00
C GLN A 175 11.54 28.07 4.29
N ALA A 176 12.42 27.07 4.22
CA ALA A 176 13.09 26.50 5.39
C ALA A 176 14.22 27.44 5.89
N PRO A 177 14.54 27.44 7.20
CA PRO A 177 15.69 28.19 7.72
C PRO A 177 16.97 27.84 6.95
N ALA A 178 17.68 28.84 6.44
CA ALA A 178 18.82 28.65 5.53
C ALA A 178 19.88 27.64 6.01
N PRO A 179 20.27 27.57 7.31
CA PRO A 179 21.22 26.56 7.79
C PRO A 179 20.74 25.12 7.65
N LEU A 180 19.43 24.86 7.59
CA LEU A 180 18.85 23.53 7.50
C LEU A 180 18.65 23.06 6.05
N GLN A 181 18.61 23.98 5.07
CA GLN A 181 18.32 23.67 3.66
C GLN A 181 19.27 22.62 3.04
N PRO A 182 20.61 22.63 3.27
CA PRO A 182 21.50 21.62 2.70
C PRO A 182 21.19 20.21 3.22
N ALA A 183 20.94 20.10 4.53
CA ALA A 183 20.63 18.84 5.18
C ALA A 183 19.32 18.22 4.67
N ILE A 184 18.30 19.06 4.48
CA ILE A 184 17.02 18.67 3.90
C ILE A 184 17.18 18.20 2.44
N ARG A 185 18.00 18.91 1.65
CA ARG A 185 18.26 18.56 0.24
C ARG A 185 18.91 17.18 0.09
N ASP A 186 19.91 16.87 0.93
CA ASP A 186 20.54 15.54 0.92
C ASP A 186 19.53 14.42 1.20
N LEU A 187 18.62 14.63 2.16
CA LEU A 187 17.59 13.64 2.52
C LEU A 187 16.49 13.52 1.45
N ALA A 188 16.15 14.62 0.77
CA ALA A 188 15.25 14.62 -0.37
C ALA A 188 15.83 13.81 -1.54
N GLU A 189 17.10 14.03 -1.88
CA GLU A 189 17.81 13.26 -2.92
C GLU A 189 17.93 11.77 -2.59
N LEU A 190 18.02 11.40 -1.30
CA LEU A 190 17.98 10.00 -0.85
C LEU A 190 16.58 9.36 -0.87
N GLY A 191 15.51 10.16 -1.04
CA GLY A 191 14.12 9.70 -1.04
C GLY A 191 13.60 9.23 0.32
N VAL A 192 14.18 9.73 1.42
CA VAL A 192 13.88 9.26 2.78
C VAL A 192 12.88 10.13 3.56
N LEU A 193 12.36 11.18 2.92
CA LEU A 193 11.33 12.08 3.45
C LEU A 193 9.99 11.83 2.72
N PRO A 194 9.29 10.71 2.96
CA PRO A 194 8.04 10.40 2.26
C PRO A 194 6.94 11.44 2.57
N THR A 195 6.77 12.39 1.65
CA THR A 195 5.74 13.43 1.58
C THR A 195 4.72 13.16 0.47
N THR A 196 3.51 13.67 0.62
CA THR A 196 2.51 13.65 -0.46
C THR A 196 2.69 14.87 -1.36
N GLY A 197 3.28 14.66 -2.54
CA GLY A 197 3.55 15.73 -3.52
C GLY A 197 4.96 16.33 -3.41
N ASP A 198 5.15 17.46 -4.11
CA ASP A 198 6.41 18.17 -4.36
C ASP A 198 6.75 19.22 -3.28
N ARG A 199 6.07 19.20 -2.13
CA ARG A 199 6.18 20.21 -1.08
C ARG A 199 6.53 19.59 0.27
N LEU A 200 7.45 20.22 0.98
CA LEU A 200 7.87 19.84 2.33
C LEU A 200 7.03 20.54 3.40
N GLN A 201 6.53 21.76 3.12
CA GLN A 201 5.89 22.63 4.12
C GLN A 201 6.80 22.81 5.35
N PRO A 202 8.01 23.39 5.21
CA PRO A 202 9.09 23.27 6.19
C PRO A 202 8.79 23.82 7.59
N ASN A 203 7.86 24.77 7.70
CA ASN A 203 7.61 25.52 8.94
C ASN A 203 6.37 25.07 9.73
N ILE A 204 5.63 24.05 9.26
CA ILE A 204 4.52 23.48 10.04
C ILE A 204 5.00 22.37 10.98
N PRO A 205 4.35 22.15 12.15
CA PRO A 205 4.70 21.07 13.05
C PRO A 205 4.54 19.68 12.41
N ILE A 206 5.53 18.80 12.61
CA ILE A 206 5.44 17.39 12.19
C ILE A 206 4.58 16.59 13.17
N ARG A 207 3.77 15.66 12.64
CA ARG A 207 3.01 14.68 13.43
C ARG A 207 3.89 13.52 13.89
N ARG A 208 3.57 12.93 15.05
CA ARG A 208 4.32 11.81 15.65
C ARG A 208 4.45 10.60 14.72
N GLY A 209 3.37 10.18 14.06
CA GLY A 209 3.39 9.06 13.11
C GLY A 209 4.29 9.33 11.90
N GLN A 210 4.13 10.51 11.31
CA GLN A 210 4.94 10.97 10.18
C GLN A 210 6.44 11.04 10.51
N PHE A 211 6.81 11.52 11.71
CA PHE A 211 8.20 11.52 12.15
C PHE A 211 8.76 10.10 12.31
N VAL A 212 8.00 9.17 12.90
CA VAL A 212 8.45 7.77 13.03
C VAL A 212 8.63 7.11 11.66
N ARG A 213 7.73 7.39 10.69
CA ARG A 213 7.91 6.97 9.30
C ARG A 213 9.24 7.49 8.73
N TRP A 214 9.49 8.81 8.81
CA TRP A 214 10.74 9.41 8.32
C TRP A 214 11.99 8.85 9.02
N LEU A 215 11.93 8.68 10.34
CA LEU A 215 13.02 8.15 11.17
C LEU A 215 13.41 6.74 10.74
N VAL A 216 12.44 5.82 10.66
CA VAL A 216 12.68 4.42 10.28
C VAL A 216 13.10 4.31 8.81
N THR A 217 12.46 5.07 7.89
CA THR A 217 12.88 5.11 6.47
C THR A 217 14.33 5.58 6.33
N THR A 218 14.70 6.69 6.99
CA THR A 218 16.06 7.24 6.92
C THR A 218 17.08 6.28 7.51
N TYR A 219 16.81 5.77 8.72
CA TYR A 219 17.70 4.86 9.44
C TYR A 219 17.95 3.56 8.65
N ASN A 220 16.89 2.95 8.08
CA ASN A 220 17.03 1.74 7.27
C ASN A 220 17.72 1.99 5.91
N ARG A 221 17.59 3.20 5.34
CA ARG A 221 18.31 3.62 4.13
C ARG A 221 19.80 3.80 4.40
N PHE A 222 20.16 4.41 5.54
CA PHE A 222 21.55 4.63 5.94
C PHE A 222 22.29 3.31 6.21
N TYR A 223 21.58 2.29 6.69
CA TYR A 223 22.11 0.95 6.93
C TYR A 223 21.62 -0.11 5.92
N ALA A 224 21.40 0.29 4.66
CA ALA A 224 20.97 -0.63 3.60
C ALA A 224 21.97 -1.78 3.35
N ASP A 225 23.26 -1.51 3.57
CA ASP A 225 24.38 -2.45 3.50
C ASP A 225 24.51 -3.36 4.74
N ARG A 226 23.75 -3.08 5.82
CA ARG A 226 23.90 -3.75 7.14
C ARG A 226 22.56 -4.28 7.66
N PRO A 227 22.09 -5.45 7.18
CA PRO A 227 20.80 -6.03 7.59
C PRO A 227 20.64 -6.28 9.10
N ALA A 228 21.75 -6.43 9.83
CA ALA A 228 21.77 -6.57 11.29
C ALA A 228 21.56 -5.24 12.04
N ARG A 229 21.72 -4.09 11.37
CA ARG A 229 21.44 -2.76 11.92
C ARG A 229 19.99 -2.33 11.69
N GLN A 230 19.35 -2.81 10.61
CA GLN A 230 18.02 -2.36 10.17
C GLN A 230 16.89 -2.71 11.16
N ILE A 231 15.96 -1.76 11.31
CA ILE A 231 14.73 -1.91 12.08
C ILE A 231 13.72 -2.69 11.22
N ARG A 232 13.18 -3.78 11.76
CA ARG A 232 12.13 -4.56 11.08
C ARG A 232 10.81 -3.80 11.18
N LEU A 233 10.11 -3.67 10.05
CA LEU A 233 8.75 -3.10 10.02
C LEU A 233 7.76 -4.11 10.60
N GLY A 234 6.73 -3.61 11.28
CA GLY A 234 5.60 -4.41 11.73
C GLY A 234 4.77 -4.95 10.55
N SER A 235 4.32 -6.19 10.68
CA SER A 235 3.40 -6.84 9.76
C SER A 235 1.96 -6.44 10.07
N ARG A 236 1.10 -6.31 9.06
CA ARG A 236 -0.35 -6.06 9.26
C ARG A 236 -1.06 -7.17 10.04
N ASN A 237 -0.42 -8.33 10.20
CA ASN A 237 -0.92 -9.46 10.98
C ASN A 237 -0.42 -9.43 12.44
N ASP A 238 0.45 -8.49 12.82
CA ASP A 238 0.90 -8.32 14.19
C ASP A 238 -0.22 -7.71 15.05
N THR A 239 -0.35 -8.16 16.30
CA THR A 239 -1.23 -7.51 17.29
C THR A 239 -0.74 -6.07 17.53
N PRO A 240 -1.60 -5.03 17.34
CA PRO A 240 -1.21 -3.65 17.58
C PRO A 240 -0.77 -3.40 19.02
N LEU A 241 0.38 -2.75 19.20
CA LEU A 241 0.88 -2.33 20.52
C LEU A 241 0.16 -1.09 21.05
N PHE A 242 -0.55 -0.35 20.20
CA PHE A 242 -1.27 0.87 20.53
C PHE A 242 -2.70 0.82 19.99
N GLN A 243 -3.68 1.21 20.81
CA GLN A 243 -5.10 1.15 20.48
C GLN A 243 -5.51 2.16 19.39
N ASP A 244 -4.75 3.26 19.26
CA ASP A 244 -4.99 4.32 18.28
C ASP A 244 -4.11 4.22 17.02
N VAL A 245 -3.46 3.07 16.80
CA VAL A 245 -2.70 2.77 15.59
C VAL A 245 -3.10 1.38 15.05
N PRO A 246 -4.25 1.25 14.35
CA PRO A 246 -4.70 -0.01 13.78
C PRO A 246 -3.85 -0.45 12.56
N PRO A 247 -3.88 -1.74 12.15
CA PRO A 247 -3.02 -2.28 11.08
C PRO A 247 -3.17 -1.66 9.68
N ASP A 248 -4.26 -0.94 9.44
CA ASP A 248 -4.53 -0.21 8.20
C ASP A 248 -4.03 1.25 8.22
N HIS A 249 -3.65 1.78 9.39
CA HIS A 249 -3.07 3.12 9.53
C HIS A 249 -1.77 3.24 8.69
N PRO A 250 -1.57 4.31 7.91
CA PRO A 250 -0.45 4.41 6.96
C PRO A 250 0.94 4.31 7.62
N ASP A 251 1.08 4.79 8.86
CA ASP A 251 2.34 4.73 9.61
C ASP A 251 2.47 3.48 10.49
N PHE A 252 1.47 2.58 10.52
CA PHE A 252 1.46 1.39 11.39
C PHE A 252 2.75 0.54 11.29
N PRO A 253 3.24 0.16 10.10
CA PRO A 253 4.44 -0.70 10.01
C PRO A 253 5.68 -0.07 10.65
N TYR A 254 5.80 1.26 10.60
CA TYR A 254 6.94 1.99 11.16
C TYR A 254 6.80 2.15 12.68
N ILE A 255 5.60 2.49 13.16
CA ILE A 255 5.31 2.64 14.59
C ILE A 255 5.41 1.29 15.31
N GLN A 256 4.72 0.27 14.80
CA GLN A 256 4.73 -1.09 15.34
C GLN A 256 6.16 -1.66 15.35
N GLY A 257 6.90 -1.55 14.23
CA GLY A 257 8.27 -2.04 14.12
C GLY A 257 9.25 -1.36 15.09
N LEU A 258 9.18 -0.03 15.22
CA LEU A 258 10.05 0.73 16.12
C LEU A 258 9.73 0.45 17.60
N ALA A 259 8.46 0.21 17.94
CA ALA A 259 8.03 -0.21 19.28
C ALA A 259 8.44 -1.65 19.61
N MET A 260 8.28 -2.60 18.68
CA MET A 260 8.76 -3.98 18.82
C MET A 260 10.28 -4.06 18.98
N ALA A 261 11.02 -3.13 18.37
CA ALA A 261 12.46 -2.97 18.56
C ALA A 261 12.85 -2.28 19.89
N GLY A 262 11.89 -1.89 20.73
CA GLY A 262 12.11 -1.28 22.04
C GLY A 262 12.49 0.20 22.02
N PHE A 263 12.41 0.89 20.87
CA PHE A 263 12.78 2.29 20.71
C PHE A 263 11.62 3.29 20.91
N LEU A 264 10.38 2.79 21.02
CA LEU A 264 9.22 3.58 21.47
C LEU A 264 8.71 3.07 22.82
N PRO A 265 8.30 3.96 23.73
CA PRO A 265 7.54 3.58 24.92
C PRO A 265 6.28 2.80 24.53
N SER A 266 6.13 1.61 25.09
CA SER A 266 5.01 0.70 24.85
C SER A 266 4.87 -0.29 26.01
N SER A 267 3.84 -1.14 25.97
CA SER A 267 3.67 -2.25 26.92
C SER A 267 4.88 -3.19 26.99
N LEU A 268 5.63 -3.35 25.88
CA LEU A 268 6.86 -4.15 25.83
C LEU A 268 8.03 -3.53 26.61
N THR A 269 8.02 -2.20 26.80
CA THR A 269 9.03 -1.47 27.58
C THR A 269 8.52 -1.09 28.97
N GLY A 270 7.40 -1.64 29.41
CA GLY A 270 6.77 -1.34 30.70
C GLY A 270 6.01 -0.01 30.78
N ASP A 271 5.73 0.64 29.64
CA ASP A 271 4.79 1.78 29.60
C ASP A 271 3.35 1.27 29.72
N THR A 272 2.54 1.92 30.55
CA THR A 272 1.12 1.61 30.74
C THR A 272 0.20 2.38 29.79
N SER A 273 0.73 3.34 29.02
CA SER A 273 -0.02 4.05 27.98
C SER A 273 -0.35 3.12 26.81
N ALA A 274 -1.65 2.90 26.59
CA ALA A 274 -2.16 2.17 25.43
C ALA A 274 -2.27 3.03 24.16
N LEU A 275 -1.83 4.29 24.18
CA LEU A 275 -2.00 5.27 23.10
C LEU A 275 -0.66 5.85 22.62
N PHE A 276 -0.42 5.81 21.31
CA PHE A 276 0.73 6.44 20.66
C PHE A 276 0.47 7.89 20.24
N ARG A 277 -0.78 8.24 19.93
CA ARG A 277 -1.23 9.55 19.41
C ARG A 277 -0.52 9.94 18.11
N PRO A 278 -0.73 9.21 17.00
CA PRO A 278 0.01 9.43 15.74
C PRO A 278 -0.18 10.85 15.18
N GLU A 279 -1.37 11.42 15.35
CA GLU A 279 -1.78 12.73 14.85
C GLU A 279 -1.32 13.92 15.72
N ALA A 280 -0.83 13.68 16.94
CA ALA A 280 -0.36 14.77 17.79
C ALA A 280 1.00 15.33 17.30
N PRO A 281 1.27 16.64 17.48
CA PRO A 281 2.57 17.23 17.15
C PRO A 281 3.72 16.55 17.92
N LEU A 282 4.86 16.37 17.25
CA LEU A 282 6.09 15.94 17.89
C LEU A 282 6.69 17.08 18.71
N THR A 283 7.02 16.85 19.99
CA THR A 283 7.75 17.82 20.82
C THR A 283 9.26 17.60 20.74
N ARG A 284 10.04 18.64 21.05
CA ARG A 284 11.52 18.57 21.07
C ARG A 284 12.07 17.45 21.95
N GLU A 285 11.50 17.27 23.15
CA GLU A 285 11.89 16.17 24.04
C GLU A 285 11.49 14.79 23.51
N THR A 286 10.35 14.67 22.83
CA THR A 286 9.91 13.41 22.19
C THR A 286 10.86 13.02 21.05
N LEU A 287 11.26 13.99 20.21
CA LEU A 287 12.23 13.76 19.12
C LEU A 287 13.53 13.17 19.68
N LEU A 288 14.08 13.77 20.74
CA LEU A 288 15.30 13.30 21.37
C LEU A 288 15.10 11.92 22.01
N GLN A 289 14.00 11.73 22.74
CA GLN A 289 13.65 10.45 23.37
C GLN A 289 13.62 9.28 22.39
N TRP A 290 13.14 9.49 21.15
CA TRP A 290 13.03 8.44 20.15
C TRP A 290 14.28 8.30 19.26
N LYS A 291 14.95 9.41 18.94
CA LYS A 291 16.10 9.39 18.02
C LYS A 291 17.42 9.07 18.72
N VAL A 292 17.71 9.66 19.87
CA VAL A 292 19.01 9.50 20.54
C VAL A 292 19.30 8.03 20.92
N PRO A 293 18.33 7.18 21.32
CA PRO A 293 18.57 5.74 21.44
C PRO A 293 19.09 5.08 20.15
N LEU A 294 18.63 5.48 18.97
CA LEU A 294 19.11 4.92 17.70
C LEU A 294 20.53 5.42 17.36
N ASP A 295 20.80 6.70 17.60
CA ASP A 295 22.13 7.32 17.50
C ASP A 295 23.15 6.61 18.40
N GLN A 296 22.75 6.29 19.63
CA GLN A 296 23.56 5.61 20.66
C GLN A 296 23.44 4.07 20.65
N GLN A 297 22.79 3.49 19.64
CA GLN A 297 22.63 2.03 19.47
C GLN A 297 22.01 1.32 20.70
N GLY A 298 21.05 1.97 21.38
CA GLY A 298 20.37 1.51 22.59
C GLY A 298 21.14 1.77 23.90
N ARG A 299 22.37 2.29 23.84
CA ARG A 299 23.26 2.43 25.01
C ARG A 299 23.14 3.81 25.65
N LEU A 300 22.07 4.01 26.43
CA LEU A 300 21.91 5.20 27.26
C LEU A 300 22.31 4.93 28.71
N SER A 301 23.23 5.74 29.24
CA SER A 301 23.52 5.77 30.67
C SER A 301 22.40 6.53 31.43
N PRO A 302 21.98 6.06 32.62
CA PRO A 302 21.11 6.84 33.49
C PRO A 302 21.70 8.22 33.81
N SER A 303 20.87 9.26 33.83
CA SER A 303 21.28 10.64 34.09
C SER A 303 20.27 11.42 34.91
N THR A 304 20.59 12.68 35.22
CA THR A 304 19.77 13.57 36.08
C THR A 304 19.60 14.94 35.44
N ILE A 305 18.60 15.70 35.92
CA ILE A 305 18.38 17.10 35.51
C ILE A 305 19.61 17.97 35.83
N ASP A 306 20.24 17.78 36.99
CA ASP A 306 21.45 18.51 37.39
C ASP A 306 22.60 18.26 36.41
N ARG A 307 22.75 17.02 35.91
CA ARG A 307 23.76 16.70 34.90
C ARG A 307 23.48 17.43 33.58
N ILE A 308 22.22 17.49 33.15
CA ILE A 308 21.80 18.26 31.97
C ILE A 308 22.10 19.75 32.16
N GLN A 309 21.81 20.33 33.35
CA GLN A 309 22.14 21.72 33.65
C GLN A 309 23.65 21.99 33.59
N GLN A 310 24.47 21.07 34.11
CA GLN A 310 25.93 21.19 34.06
C GLN A 310 26.52 21.07 32.65
N THR A 311 25.99 20.20 31.79
CA THR A 311 26.54 19.99 30.44
C THR A 311 25.97 20.95 29.40
N TRP A 312 24.65 21.15 29.39
CA TRP A 312 23.97 21.98 28.39
C TRP A 312 23.75 23.44 28.82
N GLY A 313 23.80 23.76 30.11
CA GLY A 313 23.51 25.11 30.60
C GLY A 313 22.06 25.56 30.43
N PHE A 314 21.12 24.65 30.13
CA PHE A 314 19.72 25.00 29.90
C PHE A 314 19.07 25.58 31.16
N LYS A 315 18.42 26.74 30.98
CA LYS A 315 17.67 27.45 32.02
C LYS A 315 16.32 26.80 32.32
N ASP A 316 15.85 25.90 31.44
CA ASP A 316 14.56 25.23 31.51
C ASP A 316 14.65 23.70 31.69
N SER A 317 15.79 23.14 32.10
CA SER A 317 15.96 21.68 32.29
C SER A 317 14.90 21.03 33.18
N GLN A 318 14.39 21.75 34.18
CA GLN A 318 13.32 21.27 35.08
C GLN A 318 11.98 21.03 34.36
N ARG A 319 11.86 21.44 33.08
CA ARG A 319 10.70 21.14 32.22
C ARG A 319 10.86 19.87 31.39
N ILE A 320 12.01 19.20 31.41
CA ILE A 320 12.25 17.98 30.63
C ILE A 320 11.52 16.81 31.28
N ALA A 321 10.71 16.09 30.50
CA ALA A 321 10.01 14.89 30.97
C ALA A 321 11.01 13.83 31.47
N PRO A 322 10.74 13.11 32.58
CA PRO A 322 11.64 12.09 33.13
C PRO A 322 12.11 11.05 32.10
N THR A 323 11.23 10.69 31.17
CA THR A 323 11.49 9.73 30.08
C THR A 323 12.49 10.23 29.03
N ALA A 324 12.72 11.54 28.93
CA ALA A 324 13.64 12.17 27.98
C ALA A 324 15.02 12.50 28.60
N ILE A 325 15.18 12.45 29.93
CA ILE A 325 16.42 12.86 30.62
C ILE A 325 17.66 12.15 30.05
N ASN A 326 17.63 10.82 29.97
CA ASN A 326 18.79 10.04 29.50
C ASN A 326 19.13 10.35 28.03
N ALA A 327 18.12 10.62 27.20
CA ALA A 327 18.32 11.00 25.80
C ALA A 327 18.92 12.41 25.67
N VAL A 328 18.39 13.40 26.38
CA VAL A 328 18.93 14.78 26.37
C VAL A 328 20.37 14.81 26.89
N ALA A 329 20.67 14.04 27.95
CA ALA A 329 22.03 13.95 28.49
C ALA A 329 23.00 13.26 27.53
N ALA A 330 22.58 12.19 26.84
CA ALA A 330 23.41 11.47 25.89
C ALA A 330 23.63 12.22 24.57
N ASP A 331 22.68 13.06 24.12
CA ASP A 331 22.84 13.89 22.92
C ASP A 331 24.06 14.82 23.03
N TYR A 332 24.40 15.29 24.24
CA TYR A 332 25.59 16.13 24.49
C TYR A 332 26.90 15.45 24.07
N LEU A 333 26.97 14.12 24.20
CA LEU A 333 28.20 13.35 23.92
C LEU A 333 28.58 13.37 22.44
N ALA A 334 27.61 13.63 21.54
CA ALA A 334 27.85 13.78 20.11
C ALA A 334 28.47 15.14 19.73
N GLY A 335 28.67 16.06 20.68
CA GLY A 335 29.30 17.36 20.43
C GLY A 335 28.54 18.17 19.37
N ASP A 336 29.23 18.64 18.34
CA ASP A 336 28.63 19.41 17.24
C ASP A 336 27.75 18.55 16.31
N LEU A 337 27.83 17.22 16.40
CA LEU A 337 26.92 16.29 15.71
C LEU A 337 25.64 15.99 16.52
N SER A 338 25.51 16.53 17.73
CA SER A 338 24.29 16.44 18.55
C SER A 338 23.06 16.96 17.81
N ASN A 339 21.91 16.35 18.08
CA ASN A 339 20.64 16.74 17.48
C ASN A 339 20.27 18.18 17.90
N ILE A 340 20.49 18.53 19.17
CA ILE A 340 20.24 19.88 19.69
C ILE A 340 21.03 20.94 18.91
N ARG A 341 22.37 20.80 18.78
CA ARG A 341 23.20 21.83 18.12
C ARG A 341 22.91 21.92 16.62
N ARG A 342 22.77 20.79 15.92
CA ARG A 342 22.50 20.79 14.47
C ARG A 342 21.14 21.36 14.09
N VAL A 343 20.13 21.20 14.95
CA VAL A 343 18.75 21.58 14.63
C VAL A 343 18.36 22.95 15.20
N TRP A 344 18.84 23.29 16.41
CA TRP A 344 18.45 24.51 17.12
C TRP A 344 19.61 25.47 17.40
N GLY A 345 20.84 25.11 17.03
CA GLY A 345 22.03 25.92 17.26
C GLY A 345 22.46 25.98 18.72
N GLU A 346 23.23 27.01 19.06
CA GLU A 346 23.58 27.32 20.44
C GLU A 346 22.37 27.92 21.17
N THR A 347 21.89 27.25 22.22
CA THR A 347 20.72 27.68 22.99
C THR A 347 20.86 27.38 24.48
N LEU A 348 20.39 28.32 25.31
CA LEU A 348 20.24 28.15 26.77
C LEU A 348 18.79 27.81 27.17
N LEU A 349 17.92 27.54 26.19
CA LEU A 349 16.55 27.09 26.40
C LEU A 349 16.25 25.96 25.41
N LEU A 350 16.01 24.74 25.92
CA LEU A 350 15.63 23.61 25.08
C LEU A 350 14.22 23.79 24.53
N GLN A 351 13.32 24.35 25.35
CA GLN A 351 11.88 24.43 25.12
C GLN A 351 11.28 23.02 24.89
N PRO A 352 11.40 22.08 25.85
CA PRO A 352 11.17 20.65 25.62
C PRO A 352 9.79 20.29 25.04
N GLN A 353 8.73 21.01 25.43
CA GLN A 353 7.37 20.82 24.92
C GLN A 353 7.08 21.54 23.58
N LYS A 354 8.03 22.32 23.04
CA LYS A 354 7.80 23.05 21.78
C LYS A 354 7.60 22.05 20.63
N PRO A 355 6.62 22.27 19.74
CA PRO A 355 6.47 21.46 18.53
C PRO A 355 7.67 21.59 17.60
N VAL A 356 8.08 20.47 16.99
CA VAL A 356 9.15 20.38 16.00
C VAL A 356 8.57 20.59 14.60
N THR A 357 9.20 21.43 13.76
CA THR A 357 8.75 21.63 12.36
C THR A 357 9.25 20.53 11.42
N HIS A 358 8.69 20.42 10.20
CA HIS A 358 9.22 19.53 9.16
C HIS A 358 10.71 19.77 8.85
N ALA A 359 11.15 21.03 8.78
CA ALA A 359 12.56 21.36 8.54
C ALA A 359 13.45 20.94 9.72
N GLU A 360 13.03 21.21 10.96
CA GLU A 360 13.76 20.78 12.16
C GLU A 360 13.85 19.24 12.23
N ALA A 361 12.74 18.55 11.95
CA ALA A 361 12.66 17.09 11.96
C ALA A 361 13.55 16.43 10.90
N ALA A 362 13.52 16.95 9.66
CA ALA A 362 14.41 16.48 8.60
C ALA A 362 15.88 16.75 8.95
N ALA A 363 16.22 17.95 9.41
CA ALA A 363 17.60 18.28 9.82
C ALA A 363 18.11 17.36 10.94
N ALA A 364 17.27 16.95 11.90
CA ALA A 364 17.65 15.99 12.93
C ALA A 364 18.15 14.67 12.31
N LEU A 365 17.41 14.15 11.32
CA LEU A 365 17.64 12.88 10.62
C LEU A 365 18.85 12.88 9.67
N TRP A 366 19.44 14.04 9.35
CA TRP A 366 20.58 14.12 8.42
C TRP A 366 21.82 13.35 8.89
N TYR A 367 21.96 13.11 10.20
CA TYR A 367 23.02 12.30 10.78
C TYR A 367 22.44 11.28 11.76
N ILE A 368 22.93 10.03 11.67
CA ILE A 368 22.62 8.93 12.58
C ILE A 368 23.95 8.44 13.19
N GLY A 369 24.10 8.58 14.51
CA GLY A 369 25.31 8.14 15.21
C GLY A 369 25.64 8.93 16.48
N ASN A 370 26.65 8.45 17.22
CA ASN A 370 27.00 8.93 18.56
C ASN A 370 28.08 10.03 18.59
N GLY A 371 28.53 10.49 17.42
CA GLY A 371 29.56 11.52 17.25
C GLY A 371 30.97 10.96 16.97
N THR A 372 31.29 9.73 17.41
CA THR A 372 32.53 9.04 17.00
C THR A 372 32.28 8.06 15.86
N GLU A 373 31.11 7.44 15.83
CA GLU A 373 30.64 6.55 14.78
C GLU A 373 29.27 7.00 14.29
N GLY A 374 29.08 7.03 12.97
CA GLY A 374 27.80 7.37 12.37
C GLY A 374 27.87 7.54 10.86
N LEU A 375 26.73 7.91 10.28
CA LEU A 375 26.58 8.20 8.85
C LEU A 375 25.77 9.48 8.70
N SER A 376 26.20 10.36 7.79
CA SER A 376 25.39 11.48 7.31
C SER A 376 24.73 11.16 5.98
N ALA A 377 23.66 11.87 5.64
CA ALA A 377 23.01 11.75 4.33
C ALA A 377 24.01 12.02 3.18
N ALA A 378 24.91 12.99 3.34
CA ALA A 378 25.97 13.27 2.38
C ALA A 378 26.93 12.07 2.18
N MET A 379 27.32 11.36 3.25
CA MET A 379 28.14 10.16 3.15
C MET A 379 27.39 9.01 2.44
N VAL A 380 26.12 8.81 2.75
CA VAL A 380 25.27 7.77 2.13
C VAL A 380 25.02 8.07 0.64
N LYS A 381 24.91 9.34 0.23
CA LYS A 381 24.84 9.75 -1.18
C LYS A 381 26.12 9.46 -1.97
N GLN A 382 27.29 9.50 -1.31
CA GLN A 382 28.60 9.31 -1.94
C GLN A 382 29.08 7.85 -1.92
N ALA A 383 28.39 6.96 -1.20
CA ALA A 383 28.73 5.55 -1.16
C ALA A 383 28.53 4.90 -2.55
N PRO A 384 29.50 4.13 -3.06
CA PRO A 384 29.32 3.38 -4.31
C PRO A 384 28.19 2.35 -4.15
N PRO A 385 27.46 2.01 -5.23
CA PRO A 385 26.46 0.96 -5.20
C PRO A 385 27.13 -0.36 -4.77
N SER A 386 26.54 -1.03 -3.77
CA SER A 386 27.05 -2.30 -3.28
C SER A 386 27.07 -3.33 -4.42
N PRO A 387 28.14 -4.15 -4.56
CA PRO A 387 28.13 -5.24 -5.52
C PRO A 387 26.99 -6.20 -5.19
N SER A 388 26.28 -6.62 -6.25
CA SER A 388 25.08 -7.47 -6.17
C SER A 388 25.40 -8.95 -5.94
#